data_AF-A0A7C2J3L3-F1
#
_entry.id   AF-A0A7C2J3L3-F1
#
_cell.length_a   1.000
_cell.length_b   1.000
_cell.length_c   1.000
_cell.angle_alpha   90.00
_cell.angle_beta   90.00
_cell.angle_gamma   90.00
#
_symmetry.space_group_name_H-M   'P 1'
#
loop_
_entity.id
_entity.type
_entity.pdbx_description
1 polymer ?
#
loop_
_entity_poly.entity_id
_entity_poly.type
_entity_poly.pdbx_seq_one_letter_code
_entity_poly.pdbx_strand_id
1 'polypeptide(L)' 'MSDGSGTIGKFLIAIGLLIAILGVLLVVAGRFPGLRIGRLPGDIYVERDGFRFYFPLMTSILISIILSLVLWFFSRK' A
#
# COMPACT_ATOMS: atom_id res chain seq x y z
N MET A 1 1.03 -31.05 -18.82
CA MET A 1 2.20 -30.98 -17.94
C MET A 1 2.85 -29.61 -18.10
N SER A 2 2.23 -28.56 -17.54
CA SER A 2 2.73 -27.16 -17.60
C SER A 2 1.90 -26.20 -16.72
N ASP A 3 1.44 -26.69 -15.58
CA ASP A 3 0.56 -26.01 -14.62
C ASP A 3 1.34 -25.46 -13.41
N GLY A 4 2.61 -25.88 -13.26
CA GLY A 4 3.54 -25.38 -12.25
C GLY A 4 4.10 -23.98 -12.52
N SER A 5 4.43 -23.66 -13.78
CA SER A 5 5.06 -22.37 -14.12
C SER A 5 4.12 -21.17 -13.89
N GLY A 6 2.82 -21.34 -14.17
CA GLY A 6 1.81 -20.31 -13.93
C GLY A 6 1.58 -20.04 -12.44
N THR A 7 1.65 -21.07 -11.59
CA THR A 7 1.48 -20.94 -10.14
C THR A 7 2.70 -20.26 -9.51
N ILE A 8 3.91 -20.67 -9.91
CA ILE A 8 5.17 -20.06 -9.46
C ILE A 8 5.23 -18.59 -9.90
N GLY A 9 4.86 -18.27 -11.15
CA GLY A 9 4.81 -16.90 -11.64
C GLY A 9 3.87 -16.00 -10.84
N LYS A 10 2.68 -16.48 -10.49
CA LYS A 10 1.72 -15.75 -9.63
C LYS A 10 2.29 -15.50 -8.23
N PHE A 11 2.96 -16.50 -7.65
CA PHE A 11 3.61 -16.37 -6.34
C PHE A 11 4.73 -15.32 -6.35
N LEU A 12 5.57 -15.32 -7.39
CA LEU A 12 6.64 -14.32 -7.57
C LEU A 12 6.08 -12.90 -7.68
N ILE A 13 4.99 -12.71 -8.44
CA ILE A 13 4.31 -11.42 -8.56
C ILE A 13 3.76 -10.97 -7.20
N ALA A 14 3.12 -11.87 -6.43
CA ALA A 14 2.56 -11.54 -5.13
C ALA A 14 3.63 -11.14 -4.11
N ILE A 15 4.74 -11.88 -4.05
CA ILE A 15 5.88 -11.58 -3.16
C ILE A 15 6.54 -10.27 -3.57
N GLY A 16 6.78 -10.05 -4.87
CA GLY A 16 7.36 -8.81 -5.37
C GLY A 16 6.52 -7.59 -5.02
N LEU A 17 5.18 -7.71 -5.10
CA LEU A 17 4.28 -6.65 -4.69
C LEU A 17 4.33 -6.39 -3.18
N LEU A 18 4.34 -7.45 -2.36
CA LEU A 18 4.45 -7.31 -0.90
C LEU A 18 5.74 -6.58 -0.50
N ILE A 19 6.86 -6.94 -1.12
CA ILE A 19 8.16 -6.28 -0.90
C ILE A 19 8.12 -4.82 -1.35
N ALA A 20 7.52 -4.53 -2.51
CA ALA A 20 7.38 -3.17 -3.01
C ALA A 20 6.55 -2.29 -2.06
N ILE A 21 5.45 -2.83 -1.51
CA ILE A 21 4.61 -2.16 -0.52
C ILE A 21 5.41 -1.84 0.76
N LEU A 22 6.15 -2.81 1.29
CA LEU A 22 7.01 -2.63 2.46
C LEU A 22 8.12 -1.60 2.20
N GLY A 23 8.74 -1.64 1.02
CA GLY A 23 9.76 -0.67 0.61
C GLY A 23 9.20 0.74 0.54
N VAL A 24 8.01 0.93 -0.03
CA VAL A 24 7.31 2.23 -0.07
C VAL A 24 7.00 2.71 1.35
N LEU A 25 6.50 1.84 2.23
CA LEU A 25 6.25 2.18 3.64
C LEU A 25 7.53 2.63 4.37
N LEU A 26 8.64 1.92 4.17
CA LEU A 26 9.93 2.27 4.79
C LEU A 26 10.52 3.58 4.24
N VAL A 27 10.43 3.81 2.93
CA VAL A 27 10.89 5.07 2.31
C VAL A 27 10.06 6.25 2.81
N VAL A 28 8.74 6.09 2.88
CA VAL A 28 7.83 7.13 3.40
C VAL A 28 8.07 7.36 4.89
N ALA A 29 8.28 6.30 5.69
CA ALA A 29 8.61 6.42 7.11
C ALA A 29 9.97 7.09 7.35
N GLY A 30 10.99 6.79 6.52
CA GLY A 30 12.34 7.35 6.66
C GLY A 30 12.52 8.77 6.11
N ARG A 31 11.67 9.21 5.16
CA ARG A 31 11.74 10.56 4.56
C ARG A 31 11.29 11.67 5.52
N PHE A 32 10.64 11.32 6.64
CA PHE A 32 10.08 12.29 7.57
C PHE A 32 10.69 12.15 8.98
N PRO A 33 11.87 12.77 9.22
CA PRO A 33 12.50 12.83 10.54
C PRO A 33 11.70 13.66 11.57
N GLY A 34 10.59 14.27 11.15
CA GLY A 34 9.69 15.08 11.97
C GLY A 34 8.46 14.35 12.51
N LEU A 35 8.50 13.01 12.65
CA LEU A 35 7.48 12.21 13.36
C LEU A 35 7.47 12.53 14.87
N ARG A 36 7.21 13.79 15.22
CA ARG A 36 6.60 14.15 16.49
C ARG A 36 5.13 13.76 16.39
N ILE A 37 4.84 12.52 16.77
CA ILE A 37 3.54 12.09 17.32
C ILE A 37 2.34 12.46 16.40
N GLY A 38 2.11 11.68 15.33
CA GLY A 38 0.74 11.51 14.81
C GLY A 38 0.36 12.08 13.44
N ARG A 39 1.28 12.36 12.51
CA ARG A 39 0.92 12.66 11.11
C ARG A 39 1.73 11.83 10.13
N LEU A 40 1.07 10.89 9.45
CA LEU A 40 1.66 10.17 8.34
C LEU A 40 1.72 11.08 7.10
N PRO A 41 2.86 11.14 6.42
CA PRO A 41 3.03 11.95 5.23
C PRO A 41 2.49 11.21 4.00
N GLY A 42 1.66 11.91 3.22
CA GLY A 42 0.85 11.32 2.16
C GLY A 42 -0.64 11.31 2.51
N ASP A 43 -0.96 11.36 3.80
CA ASP A 43 -2.31 11.67 4.24
C ASP A 43 -2.46 13.19 4.29
N ILE A 44 -3.44 13.73 3.55
CA ILE A 44 -3.71 15.17 3.55
C ILE A 44 -4.26 15.51 4.93
N TYR A 45 -3.40 16.06 5.78
CA TYR A 45 -3.77 16.56 7.09
C TYR A 45 -3.80 18.09 7.06
N VAL A 46 -5.01 18.65 7.05
CA VAL A 46 -5.26 20.09 7.13
C VAL A 46 -5.75 20.40 8.54
N GLU A 47 -4.97 21.18 9.29
CA GLU A 47 -5.43 21.76 10.56
C GLU A 47 -5.44 23.28 10.46
N ARG A 48 -6.58 23.85 10.79
CA ARG A 48 -6.89 25.27 10.89
C ARG A 48 -7.55 25.49 12.25
N ASP A 49 -7.59 26.72 12.76
CA ASP A 49 -8.24 27.05 14.04
C ASP A 49 -9.69 26.51 14.08
N GLY A 50 -9.90 25.42 14.83
CA GLY A 50 -11.20 24.74 14.98
C GLY A 50 -11.54 23.66 13.94
N PHE A 51 -10.72 23.44 12.90
CA PHE A 51 -11.00 22.46 11.83
C PHE A 51 -9.82 21.51 11.60
N ARG A 52 -10.08 20.20 11.74
CA ARG A 52 -9.13 19.12 11.47
C ARG A 52 -9.68 18.20 10.38
N PHE A 53 -8.99 18.13 9.24
CA PHE A 53 -9.31 17.22 8.15
C PHE A 53 -8.13 16.29 7.88
N TYR A 54 -8.38 14.99 7.90
CA TYR A 54 -7.40 13.95 7.63
C TYR A 54 -7.91 13.09 6.49
N PHE A 55 -7.13 13.00 5.40
CA PHE A 55 -7.50 12.23 4.23
C PHE A 55 -6.36 11.29 3.81
N PRO A 56 -6.48 10.00 4.14
CA PRO A 56 -5.37 9.07 4.06
C PRO A 56 -5.13 8.49 2.65
N LEU A 57 -4.73 9.35 1.71
CA LEU A 57 -4.57 9.01 0.29
C LEU A 57 -3.67 7.79 0.04
N MET A 58 -2.51 7.76 0.70
CA MET A 58 -1.52 6.71 0.47
C MET A 58 -2.08 5.36 0.92
N THR A 59 -2.73 5.35 2.08
CA THR A 59 -3.41 4.18 2.63
C THR A 59 -4.55 3.72 1.71
N SER A 60 -5.36 4.63 1.19
CA SER A 60 -6.46 4.29 0.27
C SER A 60 -5.97 3.67 -1.05
N ILE A 61 -4.90 4.21 -1.64
CA ILE A 61 -4.28 3.66 -2.86
C ILE A 61 -3.74 2.25 -2.59
N LEU A 62 -3.04 2.07 -1.46
CA LEU A 62 -2.48 0.78 -1.09
C LEU A 62 -3.57 -0.29 -0.91
N ILE A 63 -4.63 0.05 -0.16
CA ILE A 63 -5.78 -0.83 0.03
C ILE A 63 -6.42 -1.17 -1.32
N SER A 64 -6.59 -0.18 -2.22
CA SER A 64 -7.18 -0.40 -3.55
C SER A 64 -6.36 -1.39 -4.39
N ILE A 65 -5.03 -1.28 -4.39
CA ILE A 65 -4.14 -2.20 -5.10
C ILE A 65 -4.26 -3.61 -4.53
N ILE A 66 -4.19 -3.77 -3.21
CA ILE A 66 -4.31 -5.07 -2.54
C ILE A 66 -5.67 -5.70 -2.87
N LEU A 67 -6.76 -4.95 -2.70
CA LEU A 67 -8.12 -5.44 -2.96
C LEU A 67 -8.31 -5.84 -4.42
N SER A 68 -7.75 -5.05 -5.35
CA SER A 68 -7.77 -5.35 -6.78
C SER A 68 -7.02 -6.64 -7.10
N LEU A 69 -5.85 -6.88 -6.50
CA LEU A 69 -5.11 -8.14 -6.67
C LEU A 69 -5.85 -9.34 -6.09
N VAL A 70 -6.45 -9.18 -4.91
CA VAL A 70 -7.25 -10.22 -4.27
C VAL A 70 -8.45 -10.58 -5.15
N LEU A 71 -9.22 -9.59 -5.61
CA LEU A 71 -10.35 -9.80 -6.50
C LEU A 71 -9.92 -10.41 -7.84
N TRP A 72 -8.80 -9.97 -8.41
CA TRP A 72 -8.25 -10.55 -9.63
C TRP A 72 -7.88 -12.02 -9.46
N PHE A 73 -7.31 -12.39 -8.32
CA PHE A 73 -6.96 -13.78 -8.02
C PHE A 73 -8.20 -14.66 -7.86
N PHE A 74 -9.23 -14.18 -7.17
CA PHE A 74 -10.50 -14.91 -7.02
C PHE A 74 -11.33 -14.96 -8.31
N SER A 75 -11.28 -13.91 -9.13
CA SER A 75 -12.01 -13.84 -10.40
C SER A 75 -11.37 -14.67 -11.52
N ARG A 76 -10.10 -15.09 -11.36
CA ARG A 76 -9.40 -15.97 -12.32
C ARG A 76 -9.47 -17.46 -11.96
N LYS A 77 -10.33 -17.83 -11.02
CA LYS A 77 -10.67 -19.22 -10.69
C LYS A 77 -12.06 -19.53 -11.22
#